data_AF-A0A8T7BSB0-F1
#
_entry.id   AF-A0A8T7BSB0-F1
#
_cell.length_a   1.000
_cell.length_b   1.000
_cell.length_c   1.000
_cell.angle_alpha   90.00
_cell.angle_beta   90.00
_cell.angle_gamma   90.00
#
_symmetry.space_group_name_H-M   'P 1'
#
loop_
_entity.id
_entity.type
_entity.pdbx_description
1 polymer ?
#
loop_
_entity_poly.entity_id
_entity_poly.type
_entity_poly.pdbx_seq_one_letter_code
_entity_poly.pdbx_strand_id
1 'polypeptide(L)'
;MIRILTLLLFSTCVFAEGTLTDNISIASKVLGYDLQYRIYLPAGHEARNEFPVMFLTDGHNYLRRGNMDMVLNDLIDTNQIEPVIAVFVDPRNPDNLKDNRRRRQFLCNEDYLIFYIEELIPA
;
A
#
# COMPACT_ATOMS: atom_id res chain seq x y z
N MET A 1 -59.09 2.37 10.41
CA MET A 1 -58.09 1.75 9.52
C MET A 1 -56.70 1.99 10.09
N ILE A 2 -56.13 1.00 10.76
CA ILE A 2 -54.80 1.10 11.39
C ILE A 2 -53.74 0.89 10.30
N ARG A 3 -52.91 1.90 10.04
CA ARG A 3 -51.73 1.79 9.17
C ARG A 3 -50.58 1.22 10.01
N ILE A 4 -50.27 -0.04 9.80
CA ILE A 4 -49.05 -0.66 10.33
C ILE A 4 -47.90 -0.15 9.46
N LEU A 5 -47.03 0.68 10.05
CA LEU A 5 -45.81 1.16 9.42
C LEU A 5 -44.71 0.11 9.67
N THR A 6 -44.48 -0.74 8.68
CA THR A 6 -43.41 -1.76 8.73
C THR A 6 -42.07 -1.06 8.50
N LEU A 7 -41.25 -0.92 9.54
CA LEU A 7 -39.89 -0.39 9.46
C LEU A 7 -38.93 -1.54 9.08
N LEU A 8 -38.51 -1.58 7.80
CA LEU A 8 -37.47 -2.49 7.33
C LEU A 8 -36.10 -1.96 7.79
N LEU A 9 -35.54 -2.55 8.83
CA LEU A 9 -34.15 -2.36 9.23
C LEU A 9 -33.26 -3.11 8.24
N PHE A 10 -32.81 -2.43 7.18
CA PHE A 10 -31.66 -2.89 6.41
C PHE A 10 -30.43 -2.71 7.28
N SER A 11 -29.90 -3.81 7.82
CA SER A 11 -28.57 -3.82 8.42
C SER A 11 -27.57 -3.68 7.27
N THR A 12 -27.13 -2.45 7.00
CA THR A 12 -26.00 -2.22 6.13
C THR A 12 -24.78 -2.76 6.87
N CYS A 13 -24.23 -3.88 6.39
CA CYS A 13 -22.91 -4.31 6.82
C CYS A 13 -21.93 -3.23 6.35
N VAL A 14 -21.39 -2.45 7.29
CA VAL A 14 -20.31 -1.51 7.01
C VAL A 14 -19.02 -2.32 7.13
N PHE A 15 -18.46 -2.73 5.98
CA PHE A 15 -17.11 -3.26 5.95
C PHE A 15 -16.16 -2.08 6.12
N ALA A 16 -15.33 -2.13 7.16
CA ALA A 16 -14.22 -1.20 7.27
C ALA A 16 -13.18 -1.66 6.24
N GLU A 17 -13.01 -0.90 5.16
CA GLU A 17 -12.06 -1.24 4.09
C GLU A 17 -10.70 -0.59 4.39
N GLY A 18 -9.60 -1.29 4.07
CA GLY A 18 -8.28 -0.69 4.09
C GLY A 18 -8.18 0.48 3.11
N THR A 19 -7.27 1.41 3.40
CA THR A 19 -7.07 2.61 2.58
C THR A 19 -5.76 2.52 1.82
N LEU A 20 -5.80 2.72 0.50
CA LEU A 20 -4.62 2.85 -0.34
C LEU A 20 -4.37 4.33 -0.67
N THR A 21 -3.22 4.86 -0.29
CA THR A 21 -2.86 6.27 -0.55
C THR A 21 -2.70 6.56 -2.04
N ASP A 22 -2.69 7.84 -2.41
CA ASP A 22 -2.10 8.28 -3.68
C ASP A 22 -0.59 7.99 -3.73
N ASN A 23 0.04 8.24 -4.88
CA ASN A 23 1.50 8.17 -4.99
C ASN A 23 2.15 9.25 -4.11
N ILE A 24 3.08 8.81 -3.29
CA ILE A 24 3.94 9.65 -2.46
C ILE A 24 5.31 9.68 -3.13
N SER A 25 5.83 10.88 -3.41
CA SER A 25 7.18 11.06 -3.98
C SER A 25 8.22 11.09 -2.87
N ILE A 26 9.39 10.52 -3.13
CA ILE A 26 10.56 10.56 -2.26
C ILE A 26 11.81 10.87 -3.07
N ALA A 27 12.51 11.93 -2.68
CA ALA A 27 13.80 12.29 -3.25
C ALA A 27 14.91 11.47 -2.57
N SER A 28 15.64 10.69 -3.35
CA SER A 28 16.75 9.88 -2.83
C SER A 28 18.09 10.56 -3.07
N LYS A 29 18.83 10.83 -2.00
CA LYS A 29 20.22 11.32 -2.09
C LYS A 29 21.15 10.17 -2.48
N VAL A 30 20.89 8.98 -1.94
CA VAL A 30 21.65 7.75 -2.23
C VAL A 30 21.60 7.40 -3.71
N LEU A 31 20.41 7.42 -4.32
CA LEU A 31 20.20 7.04 -5.71
C LEU A 31 20.37 8.21 -6.69
N GLY A 32 20.30 9.45 -6.20
CA GLY A 32 20.42 10.67 -7.01
C GLY A 32 19.22 10.94 -7.91
N TYR A 33 18.06 10.35 -7.62
CA TYR A 33 16.81 10.57 -8.34
C TYR A 33 15.59 10.29 -7.46
N ASP A 34 14.44 10.78 -7.89
CA ASP A 34 13.18 10.59 -7.17
C ASP A 34 12.54 9.25 -7.50
N LEU A 35 11.88 8.68 -6.50
CA LEU A 35 11.03 7.50 -6.59
C LEU A 35 9.62 7.86 -6.13
N GLN A 36 8.68 6.93 -6.29
CA GLN A 36 7.37 7.03 -5.69
C GLN A 36 6.92 5.69 -5.11
N TYR A 37 6.03 5.76 -4.11
CA TYR A 37 5.41 4.60 -3.51
C TYR A 37 3.97 4.90 -3.09
N ARG A 38 3.22 3.85 -2.78
CA ARG A 38 1.88 3.95 -2.19
C ARG A 38 1.83 3.12 -0.91
N ILE A 39 1.03 3.53 0.05
CA ILE A 39 0.85 2.81 1.32
C ILE A 39 -0.57 2.27 1.36
N TYR A 40 -0.71 0.98 1.63
CA TYR A 40 -1.95 0.38 2.10
C TYR A 40 -1.94 0.39 3.63
N LEU A 41 -3.00 0.96 4.20
CA LEU A 41 -3.28 0.95 5.63
C LEU A 41 -4.45 0.00 5.88
N PRO A 42 -4.33 -0.97 6.79
CA PRO A 42 -5.43 -1.88 7.10
C PRO A 42 -6.60 -1.12 7.74
N ALA A 43 -7.80 -1.67 7.64
CA ALA A 43 -8.99 -1.09 8.22
C ALA A 43 -8.85 -0.87 9.74
N GLY A 44 -9.37 0.24 10.25
CA GLY A 44 -9.25 0.59 11.67
C GLY A 44 -7.83 0.94 12.11
N HIS A 45 -6.93 1.23 11.17
CA HIS A 45 -5.61 1.76 11.49
C HIS A 45 -5.72 3.11 12.21
N GLU A 46 -5.21 3.15 13.43
CA GLU A 46 -5.05 4.36 14.24
C GLU A 46 -3.55 4.60 14.46
N ALA A 47 -3.13 5.87 14.56
CA ALA A 47 -1.71 6.25 14.64
C ALA A 47 -0.95 5.67 15.85
N ARG A 48 -1.65 5.08 16.83
CA ARG A 48 -1.06 4.47 18.03
C ARG A 48 -0.85 2.96 17.90
N ASN A 49 -1.36 2.35 16.84
CA ASN A 49 -1.26 0.91 16.64
C ASN A 49 0.09 0.58 15.99
N GLU A 50 0.81 -0.39 16.56
CA GLU A 50 2.00 -0.96 15.95
C GLU A 50 1.58 -2.08 14.99
N PHE A 51 1.85 -1.89 13.70
CA PHE A 51 1.61 -2.91 12.68
C PHE A 51 2.94 -3.35 12.04
N PRO A 52 3.10 -4.63 11.68
CA PRO A 52 4.19 -5.02 10.81
C PRO A 52 4.10 -4.25 9.48
N VAL A 53 5.27 -3.95 8.91
CA VAL A 53 5.37 -3.26 7.61
C VAL A 53 5.99 -4.19 6.59
N MET A 54 5.28 -4.39 5.48
CA MET A 54 5.74 -5.15 4.33
C MET A 54 6.12 -4.19 3.20
N PHE A 55 7.38 -4.21 2.79
CA PHE A 55 7.85 -3.45 1.64
C PHE A 55 7.84 -4.31 0.38
N LEU A 56 7.20 -3.82 -0.68
CA LEU A 56 7.06 -4.53 -1.95
C LEU A 56 7.71 -3.76 -3.08
N THR A 57 8.75 -4.36 -3.66
CA THR A 57 9.28 -3.96 -4.97
C THR A 57 8.26 -4.24 -6.07
N ASP A 58 8.35 -3.54 -7.21
CA ASP A 58 7.37 -3.66 -8.31
C ASP A 58 5.94 -3.32 -7.86
N GLY A 59 5.78 -2.41 -6.89
CA GLY A 59 4.51 -2.12 -6.23
C GLY A 59 3.35 -1.79 -7.18
N HIS A 60 3.63 -1.04 -8.25
CA HIS A 60 2.63 -0.72 -9.28
C HIS A 60 2.05 -1.96 -9.98
N ASN A 61 2.82 -3.05 -10.11
CA ASN A 61 2.35 -4.30 -10.70
C ASN A 61 1.54 -5.12 -9.69
N TYR A 62 1.98 -5.19 -8.43
CA TYR A 62 1.20 -5.85 -7.37
C TYR A 62 -0.18 -5.22 -7.21
N LEU A 63 -0.27 -3.89 -7.31
CA LEU A 63 -1.56 -3.20 -7.31
C LEU A 63 -2.33 -3.46 -8.61
N ARG A 64 -1.78 -3.13 -9.78
CA ARG A 64 -2.55 -3.16 -11.05
C ARG A 64 -2.91 -4.56 -11.54
N ARG A 65 -2.02 -5.54 -11.35
CA ARG A 65 -2.18 -6.91 -11.88
C ARG A 65 -2.54 -7.90 -10.79
N GLY A 66 -2.09 -7.66 -9.57
CA GLY A 66 -2.34 -8.53 -8.43
C GLY A 66 -3.57 -8.12 -7.61
N ASN A 67 -4.08 -6.89 -7.76
CA ASN A 67 -5.14 -6.35 -6.90
C ASN A 67 -4.82 -6.53 -5.41
N MET A 68 -3.54 -6.35 -5.06
CA MET A 68 -3.04 -6.81 -3.77
C MET A 68 -3.65 -6.08 -2.59
N ASP A 69 -4.10 -4.83 -2.76
CA ASP A 69 -4.90 -4.09 -1.79
C ASP A 69 -6.22 -4.80 -1.44
N MET A 70 -6.97 -5.27 -2.44
CA MET A 70 -8.19 -6.07 -2.21
C MET A 70 -7.86 -7.43 -1.59
N VAL A 71 -6.79 -8.09 -2.03
CA VAL A 71 -6.36 -9.37 -1.44
C VAL A 71 -5.96 -9.19 0.04
N LEU A 72 -5.29 -8.09 0.39
CA LEU A 72 -4.94 -7.79 1.77
C LEU A 72 -6.19 -7.56 2.63
N ASN A 73 -7.18 -6.80 2.13
CA ASN A 73 -8.47 -6.65 2.81
C ASN A 73 -9.10 -8.01 3.10
N ASP A 74 -9.26 -8.86 2.07
CA ASP A 74 -9.89 -10.18 2.22
C ASP A 74 -9.15 -11.07 3.22
N LEU A 75 -7.82 -11.11 3.18
CA LEU A 75 -7.02 -11.93 4.08
C LEU A 75 -7.06 -11.44 5.53
N ILE A 76 -7.12 -10.12 5.73
CA ILE A 76 -7.23 -9.52 7.08
C ILE A 76 -8.65 -9.72 7.62
N ASP A 77 -9.69 -9.43 6.82
CA ASP A 77 -11.09 -9.55 7.23
C ASP A 77 -11.47 -11.00 7.56
N THR A 78 -10.84 -11.97 6.89
CA THR A 78 -11.04 -13.40 7.15
C THR A 78 -10.08 -13.98 8.19
N ASN A 79 -9.27 -13.13 8.86
CA ASN A 79 -8.26 -13.51 9.87
C ASN A 79 -7.25 -14.57 9.37
N GLN A 80 -6.93 -14.57 8.07
CA GLN A 80 -5.89 -15.44 7.51
C GLN A 80 -4.49 -14.85 7.70
N ILE A 81 -4.39 -13.52 7.83
CA ILE A 81 -3.17 -12.81 8.24
C ILE A 81 -3.52 -11.77 9.30
N GLU A 82 -2.54 -11.41 10.12
CA GLU A 82 -2.64 -10.23 10.98
C GLU A 82 -2.65 -8.94 10.13
N PRO A 83 -3.31 -7.85 10.58
CA PRO A 83 -3.26 -6.58 9.89
C PRO A 83 -1.83 -6.10 9.63
N VAL A 84 -1.55 -5.67 8.40
CA VAL A 84 -0.22 -5.30 7.92
C VAL A 84 -0.29 -4.00 7.12
N ILE A 85 0.70 -3.13 7.32
CA ILE A 85 0.91 -1.98 6.43
C ILE A 85 1.75 -2.45 5.24
N ALA A 86 1.31 -2.16 4.02
CA ALA A 86 2.06 -2.52 2.82
C ALA A 86 2.54 -1.29 2.05
N VAL A 87 3.84 -1.19 1.82
CA VAL A 87 4.49 -0.10 1.08
C VAL A 87 4.88 -0.59 -0.32
N PHE A 88 4.15 -0.11 -1.32
CA PHE A 88 4.29 -0.49 -2.72
C PHE A 88 5.25 0.45 -3.45
N VAL A 89 6.52 0.09 -3.55
CA VAL A 89 7.57 0.91 -4.18
C VAL A 89 7.57 0.73 -5.69
N ASP A 90 7.42 1.83 -6.43
CA ASP A 90 7.40 1.81 -7.88
C ASP A 90 8.82 2.02 -8.46
N PRO A 91 9.37 1.05 -9.22
CA PRO A 91 10.68 1.21 -9.83
C PRO A 91 10.70 2.13 -11.06
N ARG A 92 9.56 2.71 -11.44
CA ARG A 92 9.46 3.61 -12.59
C ARG A 92 9.77 5.05 -12.17
N ASN A 93 10.25 5.84 -13.12
CA ASN A 93 10.42 7.27 -12.93
C ASN A 93 9.06 7.95 -12.66
N PRO A 94 8.86 8.66 -11.53
CA PRO A 94 7.59 9.35 -11.24
C PRO A 94 7.21 10.37 -12.33
N ASP A 95 8.18 11.04 -12.94
CA ASP A 95 7.93 12.04 -14.01
C ASP A 95 7.71 11.40 -15.39
N ASN A 96 8.07 10.12 -15.56
CA ASN A 96 7.92 9.40 -16.82
C ASN A 96 7.75 7.90 -16.57
N LEU A 97 6.50 7.46 -16.38
CA LEU A 97 6.17 6.07 -16.07
C LEU A 97 6.55 5.04 -17.16
N LYS A 98 7.05 5.48 -18.34
CA LYS A 98 7.62 4.60 -19.36
C LYS A 98 9.09 4.24 -19.08
N ASP A 99 9.82 5.07 -18.32
CA ASP A 99 11.18 4.76 -17.85
C ASP A 99 11.09 3.83 -16.63
N ASN A 100 11.24 2.53 -16.88
CA ASN A 100 11.28 1.53 -15.83
C ASN A 100 12.73 1.25 -15.41
N ARG A 101 13.07 1.64 -14.17
CA ARG A 101 14.42 1.54 -13.62
C ARG A 101 14.68 0.21 -12.91
N ARG A 102 13.71 -0.72 -12.90
CA ARG A 102 13.77 -2.06 -12.26
C ARG A 102 15.11 -2.77 -12.47
N ARG A 103 15.57 -2.86 -13.71
CA ARG A 103 16.83 -3.56 -14.03
C ARG A 103 18.04 -2.93 -13.34
N ARG A 104 18.08 -1.59 -13.26
CA ARG A 104 19.16 -0.84 -12.62
C ARG A 104 19.04 -0.85 -11.10
N GLN A 105 17.83 -0.91 -10.57
CA GLN A 105 17.56 -0.90 -9.13
C GLN A 105 17.78 -2.27 -8.48
N PHE A 106 17.34 -3.36 -9.11
CA PHE A 106 17.27 -4.65 -8.40
C PHE A 106 18.49 -5.55 -8.61
N LEU A 107 19.24 -5.34 -9.68
CA LEU A 107 20.33 -6.26 -10.05
C LEU A 107 21.66 -5.75 -9.50
N CYS A 108 22.15 -6.40 -8.44
CA CYS A 108 23.47 -6.15 -7.83
C CYS A 108 23.72 -4.67 -7.53
N ASN A 109 22.71 -3.99 -6.98
CA ASN A 109 22.77 -2.57 -6.65
C ASN A 109 22.61 -2.39 -5.14
N GLU A 110 23.73 -2.19 -4.45
CA GLU A 110 23.77 -1.97 -3.01
C GLU A 110 23.15 -0.61 -2.62
N ASP A 111 23.30 0.42 -3.45
CA ASP A 111 22.70 1.73 -3.23
C ASP A 111 21.17 1.65 -3.16
N TYR A 112 20.56 0.71 -3.90
CA TYR A 112 19.12 0.48 -3.79
C TYR A 112 18.73 -0.10 -2.44
N LEU A 113 19.54 -0.97 -1.84
CA LEU A 113 19.30 -1.45 -0.47
C LEU A 113 19.52 -0.33 0.55
N ILE A 114 20.58 0.46 0.39
CA ILE A 114 20.89 1.61 1.27
C ILE A 114 19.75 2.62 1.24
N PHE A 115 19.13 2.88 0.07
CA PHE A 115 17.92 3.70 -0.03
C PHE A 115 16.79 3.22 0.88
N TYR A 116 16.54 1.90 0.99
CA TYR A 116 15.50 1.41 1.91
C TYR A 116 15.86 1.71 3.35
N ILE A 117 17.10 1.43 3.74
CA ILE A 117 17.55 1.51 5.13
C ILE A 117 17.62 2.96 5.61
N GLU A 118 18.24 3.83 4.83
CA GLU A 118 18.59 5.19 5.24
C GLU A 118 17.53 6.23 4.88
N GLU A 119 16.67 5.95 3.89
CA GLU A 119 15.75 6.96 3.35
C GLU A 119 14.28 6.52 3.39
N LEU A 120 13.91 5.33 2.90
CA LEU A 120 12.51 4.94 2.81
C LEU A 120 11.89 4.48 4.14
N ILE A 121 12.59 3.63 4.90
CA ILE A 121 12.10 3.12 6.19
C ILE A 121 11.90 4.24 7.23
N PRO A 122 12.80 5.24 7.33
CA PRO A 122 12.64 6.32 8.31
C PRO A 122 11.68 7.45 7.91
N ALA A 123 11.12 7.44 6.69
CA ALA A 123 10.33 8.53 6.12
C ALA A 123 8.92 8.69 6.71
#